data_AF-A0A9D4L2L5-F1
#
_entry.id   AF-A0A9D4L2L5-F1
#
_cell.length_a   1.000
_cell.length_b   1.000
_cell.length_c   1.000
_cell.angle_alpha   90.00
_cell.angle_beta   90.00
_cell.angle_gamma   90.00
#
_symmetry.space_group_name_H-M   'P 1'
#
loop_
_entity.id
_entity.type
_entity.pdbx_description
1 polymer ?
#
loop_
_entity_poly.entity_id
_entity_poly.type
_entity_poly.pdbx_seq_one_letter_code
_entity_poly.pdbx_strand_id
1 'polypeptide(L)'
;MQVDEAVSLLCAMSWDQDGTSFYTCLTAIVTHLLKMPLNAEREVNLQTALGTFYSPKQPLSESTILDYRDPISRLARRFFHHLLRYARFDKACLLAVGIGAKDLFMDIHYMALDKAETALAEVSRRKAEQVDSESIESYNDT
;
A
#
# COMPACT_ATOMS: atom_id res chain seq x y z
N MET A 1 -10.84 -19.68 -2.44
CA MET A 1 -12.15 -19.91 -1.78
C MET A 1 -12.24 -19.23 -0.41
N GLN A 2 -11.58 -19.68 0.66
CA GLN A 2 -11.74 -19.01 1.98
C GLN A 2 -11.21 -17.56 2.03
N VAL A 3 -10.14 -17.24 1.31
CA VAL A 3 -9.58 -15.87 1.31
C VAL A 3 -10.47 -14.91 0.52
N ASP A 4 -10.97 -15.32 -0.64
CA ASP A 4 -11.80 -14.46 -1.50
C ASP A 4 -13.11 -14.10 -0.79
N GLU A 5 -13.70 -15.06 -0.08
CA GLU A 5 -14.86 -14.84 0.79
C GLU A 5 -14.53 -13.87 1.92
N ALA A 6 -13.38 -14.04 2.60
CA ALA A 6 -12.96 -13.12 3.66
C ALA A 6 -12.73 -11.69 3.15
N VAL A 7 -12.14 -11.53 1.96
CA VAL A 7 -11.97 -10.22 1.31
C VAL A 7 -13.31 -9.62 0.89
N SER A 8 -14.23 -10.44 0.36
CA SER A 8 -15.58 -10.01 -0.01
C SER A 8 -16.36 -9.52 1.22
N LEU A 9 -16.29 -10.26 2.33
CA LEU A 9 -16.88 -9.86 3.61
C LEU A 9 -16.28 -8.56 4.13
N LEU A 10 -14.95 -8.42 4.08
CA LEU A 10 -14.26 -7.17 4.45
C LEU A 10 -14.77 -5.99 3.61
N CYS A 11 -14.97 -6.17 2.31
CA CYS A 11 -15.49 -5.12 1.42
C CYS A 11 -16.95 -4.74 1.69
N ALA A 12 -17.71 -5.59 2.38
CA ALA A 12 -19.08 -5.31 2.80
C ALA A 12 -19.17 -4.65 4.18
N MET A 13 -18.08 -4.67 4.96
CA MET A 13 -17.99 -3.98 6.25
C MET A 13 -17.79 -2.47 6.05
N SER A 14 -18.14 -1.67 7.06
CA SER A 14 -17.91 -0.23 7.08
C SER A 14 -16.91 0.16 8.16
N TRP A 15 -15.87 0.89 7.76
CA TRP A 15 -14.89 1.49 8.66
C TRP A 15 -15.54 2.39 9.71
N ASP A 16 -16.53 3.19 9.32
CA ASP A 16 -17.15 4.18 10.22
C ASP A 16 -18.18 3.56 11.19
N GLN A 17 -18.61 2.31 10.95
CA GLN A 17 -19.50 1.59 11.86
C GLN A 17 -18.72 0.76 12.88
N ASP A 18 -17.67 0.04 12.45
CA ASP A 18 -16.84 -0.78 13.33
C ASP A 18 -15.40 -0.89 12.79
N GLY A 19 -14.64 0.20 12.94
CA GLY A 19 -13.25 0.27 12.51
C GLY A 19 -12.34 -0.76 13.20
N THR A 20 -12.66 -1.17 14.43
CA THR A 20 -11.82 -2.11 15.19
C THR A 20 -11.94 -3.52 14.63
N SER A 21 -13.16 -4.00 14.41
CA SER A 21 -13.39 -5.30 13.77
C SER A 21 -12.89 -5.29 12.32
N PHE A 22 -13.10 -4.19 11.59
CA PHE A 22 -12.59 -4.02 10.23
C PHE A 22 -11.07 -4.17 10.20
N TYR A 23 -10.36 -3.39 11.03
CA TYR A 23 -8.91 -3.40 11.10
C TYR A 23 -8.36 -4.79 11.52
N THR A 24 -9.03 -5.46 12.46
CA THR A 24 -8.65 -6.81 12.88
C THR A 24 -8.77 -7.81 11.73
N CYS A 25 -9.87 -7.78 10.99
CA CYS A 25 -10.10 -8.63 9.82
C CYS A 25 -9.08 -8.35 8.71
N LEU A 26 -8.90 -7.07 8.35
CA LEU A 26 -7.90 -6.62 7.37
C LEU A 26 -6.50 -7.11 7.73
N THR A 27 -6.09 -6.92 8.98
CA THR A 27 -4.76 -7.32 9.47
C THR A 27 -4.55 -8.83 9.39
N ALA A 28 -5.58 -9.61 9.75
CA ALA A 28 -5.55 -11.07 9.67
C ALA A 28 -5.39 -11.55 8.22
N ILE A 29 -6.18 -11.02 7.30
CA ILE A 29 -6.12 -11.35 5.86
C ILE A 29 -4.75 -10.99 5.29
N VAL A 30 -4.31 -9.74 5.46
CA VAL A 30 -3.04 -9.26 4.90
C VAL A 30 -1.87 -10.04 5.48
N THR A 31 -1.83 -10.24 6.80
CA THR A 31 -0.73 -10.97 7.44
C THR A 31 -0.70 -12.44 7.03
N HIS A 32 -1.85 -13.08 6.82
CA HIS A 32 -1.92 -14.44 6.31
C HIS A 32 -1.36 -14.53 4.88
N LEU A 33 -1.80 -13.64 3.98
CA LEU A 33 -1.39 -13.65 2.57
C LEU A 33 0.09 -13.34 2.39
N LEU A 34 0.67 -12.43 3.19
CA LEU A 34 2.09 -12.08 3.10
C LEU A 34 3.04 -13.21 3.55
N LYS A 35 2.53 -14.23 4.26
CA LYS A 35 3.31 -15.43 4.61
C LYS A 35 3.36 -16.45 3.47
N MET A 36 2.53 -16.29 2.44
CA MET A 36 2.43 -17.19 1.31
C MET A 36 3.20 -16.65 0.11
N PRO A 37 3.61 -17.52 -0.84
CA PRO A 37 4.21 -17.05 -2.09
C PRO A 37 3.26 -16.14 -2.86
N LEU A 38 3.77 -15.09 -3.50
CA LEU A 38 2.92 -14.21 -4.29
C LEU A 38 2.46 -14.93 -5.56
N ASN A 39 1.18 -14.81 -5.88
CA ASN A 39 0.60 -15.17 -7.17
C ASN A 39 -0.43 -14.09 -7.56
N ALA A 40 -0.97 -14.15 -8.78
CA ALA A 40 -1.89 -13.13 -9.28
C ALA A 40 -3.14 -12.95 -8.40
N GLU A 41 -3.73 -14.04 -7.92
CA GLU A 41 -4.92 -14.02 -7.05
C GLU A 41 -4.64 -13.35 -5.70
N ARG A 42 -3.53 -13.72 -5.04
CA ARG A 42 -3.12 -13.15 -3.75
C ARG A 42 -2.75 -11.68 -3.88
N GLU A 43 -2.12 -11.29 -4.99
CA GLU A 43 -1.83 -9.89 -5.30
C GLU A 43 -3.13 -9.08 -5.40
N VAL A 44 -4.13 -9.59 -6.13
CA VAL A 44 -5.45 -8.94 -6.25
C VAL A 44 -6.15 -8.86 -4.91
N ASN A 45 -6.13 -9.93 -4.10
CA ASN A 45 -6.74 -9.94 -2.78
C ASN A 45 -6.08 -8.95 -1.81
N LEU A 46 -4.75 -8.84 -1.82
CA LEU A 46 -4.00 -7.85 -1.03
C LEU A 46 -4.31 -6.42 -1.48
N GLN A 47 -4.34 -6.17 -2.79
CA GLN A 47 -4.71 -4.86 -3.36
C GLN A 47 -6.15 -4.48 -3.01
N THR A 48 -7.08 -5.43 -3.12
CA THR A 48 -8.50 -5.20 -2.80
C THR A 48 -8.68 -4.88 -1.33
N ALA A 49 -8.06 -5.68 -0.44
CA ALA A 49 -8.17 -5.49 1.00
C ALA A 49 -7.60 -4.12 1.44
N LEU A 50 -6.39 -3.76 1.01
CA LEU A 50 -5.80 -2.45 1.33
C LEU A 50 -6.53 -1.29 0.63
N GLY A 51 -7.08 -1.54 -0.57
CA GLY A 51 -7.84 -0.57 -1.35
C GLY A 51 -9.11 -0.10 -0.63
N THR A 52 -9.66 -0.89 0.30
CA THR A 52 -10.78 -0.46 1.15
C THR A 52 -10.47 0.77 2.00
N PHE A 53 -9.19 1.09 2.23
CA PHE A 53 -8.76 2.29 2.97
C PHE A 53 -8.14 3.35 2.07
N TYR A 54 -7.29 2.97 1.10
CA TYR A 54 -6.59 3.92 0.23
C TYR A 54 -7.43 4.44 -0.95
N SER A 55 -8.47 3.70 -1.35
CA SER A 55 -9.38 4.09 -2.43
C SER A 55 -10.80 3.63 -2.09
N PRO A 56 -11.34 4.12 -0.96
CA PRO A 56 -12.61 3.64 -0.45
C PRO A 56 -13.74 4.08 -1.39
N LYS A 57 -14.79 3.25 -1.53
CA LYS A 57 -15.95 3.58 -2.37
C LYS A 57 -16.73 4.79 -1.85
N GLN A 58 -16.65 5.03 -0.55
CA GLN A 58 -17.20 6.20 0.13
C GLN A 58 -16.07 6.85 0.93
N PRO A 59 -15.96 8.18 0.97
CA PRO A 59 -14.94 8.86 1.78
C PRO A 59 -15.03 8.41 3.24
N LEU A 60 -13.88 8.08 3.84
CA LEU A 60 -13.80 7.74 5.25
C LEU A 60 -13.92 9.00 6.11
N SER A 61 -14.45 8.87 7.32
CA SER A 61 -14.42 9.95 8.29
C SER A 61 -12.99 10.34 8.69
N GLU A 62 -12.78 11.61 9.05
CA GLU A 62 -11.47 12.10 9.51
C GLU A 62 -10.97 11.33 10.74
N SER A 63 -11.87 10.96 11.66
CA SER A 63 -11.55 10.13 12.82
C SER A 63 -11.00 8.76 12.41
N THR A 64 -11.66 8.08 11.48
CA THR A 64 -11.19 6.79 10.96
C THR A 64 -9.82 6.93 10.30
N ILE A 65 -9.61 7.99 9.51
CA ILE A 65 -8.31 8.22 8.87
C ILE A 65 -7.24 8.43 9.95
N LEU A 66 -7.49 9.28 10.94
CA LEU A 66 -6.54 9.59 12.02
C LEU A 66 -6.15 8.34 12.81
N ASP A 67 -7.13 7.50 13.17
CA ASP A 67 -6.91 6.32 14.00
C ASP A 67 -6.19 5.19 13.25
N TYR A 68 -6.46 5.04 11.95
CA TYR A 68 -6.04 3.85 11.20
C TYR A 68 -4.99 4.09 10.11
N ARG A 69 -4.69 5.34 9.73
CA ARG A 69 -3.70 5.66 8.68
C ARG A 69 -2.33 5.05 8.95
N ASP A 70 -1.78 5.25 10.15
CA ASP A 70 -0.47 4.75 10.53
C ASP A 70 -0.39 3.21 10.59
N PRO A 71 -1.30 2.50 11.27
CA PRO A 71 -1.27 1.04 11.29
C PRO A 71 -1.49 0.42 9.90
N ILE A 72 -2.35 0.98 9.06
CA ILE A 72 -2.57 0.49 7.70
C ILE A 72 -1.37 0.76 6.81
N SER A 73 -0.73 1.92 6.96
CA SER A 73 0.53 2.24 6.26
C SER A 73 1.60 1.19 6.53
N ARG A 74 1.72 0.69 7.76
CA ARG A 74 2.63 -0.42 8.07
C ARG A 74 2.29 -1.70 7.31
N LEU A 75 1.01 -2.06 7.16
CA LEU A 75 0.58 -3.21 6.37
C LEU A 75 0.88 -3.02 4.88
N ALA A 76 0.59 -1.84 4.34
CA ALA A 76 0.85 -1.48 2.95
C ALA A 76 2.35 -1.54 2.63
N ARG A 77 3.20 -1.01 3.52
CA ARG A 77 4.66 -1.11 3.38
C ARG A 77 5.15 -2.55 3.39
N ARG A 78 4.58 -3.43 4.22
CA ARG A 78 4.92 -4.87 4.18
C ARG A 78 4.54 -5.51 2.84
N PHE A 79 3.38 -5.15 2.30
CA PHE A 79 2.96 -5.63 0.97
C PHE A 79 3.85 -5.07 -0.15
N PHE A 80 4.24 -3.80 -0.07
CA PHE A 80 5.19 -3.18 -0.99
C PHE A 80 6.51 -3.97 -1.09
N HIS A 81 7.15 -4.29 0.04
CA HIS A 81 8.38 -5.08 0.02
C HIS A 81 8.17 -6.50 -0.50
N HIS A 82 6.97 -7.06 -0.25
CA HIS A 82 6.59 -8.33 -0.84
C HIS A 82 6.53 -8.22 -2.37
N LEU A 83 5.93 -7.17 -2.94
CA LEU A 83 5.92 -6.93 -4.39
C LEU A 83 7.34 -6.77 -4.96
N LEU A 84 8.22 -6.01 -4.29
CA LEU A 84 9.61 -5.83 -4.70
C LEU A 84 10.38 -7.15 -4.77
N ARG A 85 10.18 -8.04 -3.80
CA ARG A 85 10.82 -9.38 -3.79
C ARG A 85 10.45 -10.21 -5.02
N TYR A 86 9.25 -10.02 -5.57
CA TYR A 86 8.79 -10.69 -6.80
C TYR A 86 8.97 -9.84 -8.06
N ALA A 87 9.75 -8.75 -7.99
CA ALA A 87 9.98 -7.82 -9.10
C ALA A 87 8.69 -7.26 -9.73
N ARG A 88 7.62 -7.11 -8.93
CA ARG A 88 6.34 -6.53 -9.37
C ARG A 88 6.41 -5.01 -9.31
N PHE A 89 7.35 -4.42 -10.04
CA PHE A 89 7.70 -3.00 -9.94
C PHE A 89 6.54 -2.07 -10.25
N ASP A 90 5.76 -2.32 -11.30
CA ASP A 90 4.61 -1.47 -11.64
C ASP A 90 3.62 -1.35 -10.47
N LYS A 91 3.35 -2.47 -9.80
CA LYS A 91 2.44 -2.51 -8.65
C LYS A 91 3.07 -1.89 -7.41
N ALA A 92 4.35 -2.11 -7.17
CA ALA A 92 5.09 -1.46 -6.09
C ALA A 92 5.10 0.06 -6.27
N CYS A 93 5.30 0.55 -7.50
CA CYS A 93 5.23 1.97 -7.85
C CYS A 93 3.85 2.57 -7.57
N LEU A 94 2.77 1.92 -7.99
CA LEU A 94 1.41 2.40 -7.72
C LEU A 94 1.13 2.49 -6.21
N LEU A 95 1.59 1.49 -5.44
CA LEU A 95 1.43 1.50 -4.00
C LEU A 95 2.28 2.59 -3.33
N ALA A 96 3.51 2.82 -3.80
CA ALA A 96 4.36 3.91 -3.30
C ALA A 96 3.74 5.30 -3.55
N VAL A 97 3.09 5.51 -4.71
CA VAL A 97 2.30 6.72 -4.99
C VAL A 97 1.14 6.85 -4.00
N GLY A 98 0.38 5.78 -3.78
CA GLY A 98 -0.76 5.81 -2.85
C GLY A 98 -0.37 6.04 -1.39
N ILE A 99 0.83 5.62 -0.97
CA ILE A 99 1.37 5.89 0.36
C ILE A 99 1.99 7.29 0.43
N GLY A 100 2.53 7.81 -0.68
CA GLY A 100 3.19 9.12 -0.74
C GLY A 100 4.53 9.15 0.00
N ALA A 101 5.30 8.05 -0.02
CA ALA A 101 6.53 7.95 0.75
C ALA A 101 7.77 7.87 -0.15
N LYS A 102 8.66 8.86 -0.02
CA LYS A 102 9.93 9.00 -0.78
C LYS A 102 10.80 7.76 -0.68
N ASP A 103 10.94 7.21 0.52
CA ASP A 103 11.83 6.09 0.79
C ASP A 103 11.44 4.83 0.01
N LEU A 104 10.15 4.59 -0.20
CA LEU A 104 9.67 3.49 -1.04
C LEU A 104 10.13 3.64 -2.50
N PHE A 105 10.14 4.86 -3.04
CA PHE A 105 10.68 5.10 -4.39
C PHE A 105 12.19 4.86 -4.46
N MET A 106 12.93 5.17 -3.39
CA MET A 106 14.35 4.86 -3.30
C MET A 106 14.61 3.35 -3.21
N ASP A 107 13.76 2.60 -2.50
CA ASP A 107 13.85 1.13 -2.46
C ASP A 107 13.64 0.51 -3.85
N ILE A 108 12.69 1.03 -4.64
CA ILE A 108 12.54 0.63 -6.06
C ILE A 108 13.79 0.99 -6.85
N HIS A 109 14.35 2.19 -6.66
CA HIS A 109 15.54 2.65 -7.37
C HIS A 109 16.73 1.69 -7.19
N TYR A 110 17.07 1.35 -5.94
CA TYR A 110 18.19 0.46 -5.67
C TYR A 110 17.94 -0.96 -6.20
N MET A 111 16.73 -1.50 -6.02
CA MET A 111 16.37 -2.82 -6.54
C MET A 111 16.42 -2.87 -8.08
N ALA A 112 16.06 -1.77 -8.77
CA ALA A 112 16.15 -1.67 -10.22
C ALA A 112 17.61 -1.60 -10.70
N LEU A 113 18.48 -0.87 -9.99
CA LEU A 113 19.92 -0.85 -10.28
C LEU A 113 20.54 -2.24 -10.16
N ASP A 114 20.22 -2.99 -9.10
CA ASP A 114 20.71 -4.35 -8.88
C ASP A 114 20.31 -5.32 -10.01
N LYS A 115 19.23 -5.00 -10.73
CA LYS A 115 18.73 -5.76 -11.90
C LYS A 115 19.15 -5.18 -13.24
N ALA A 116 19.99 -4.13 -13.25
CA ALA A 116 20.38 -3.38 -14.43
C ALA A 116 19.21 -2.70 -15.20
N GLU A 117 18.07 -2.48 -14.53
CA GLU A 117 16.90 -1.78 -15.06
C GLU A 117 17.07 -0.26 -14.91
N THR A 118 18.01 0.31 -15.66
CA THR A 118 18.45 1.72 -15.50
C THR A 118 17.33 2.74 -15.71
N ALA A 119 16.43 2.50 -16.67
CA ALA A 119 15.29 3.39 -16.93
C ALA A 119 14.33 3.45 -15.73
N LEU A 120 14.00 2.30 -15.14
CA LEU A 120 13.15 2.22 -13.95
C LEU A 120 13.84 2.87 -12.74
N ALA A 121 15.14 2.63 -12.57
CA ALA A 121 15.91 3.25 -11.51
C ALA A 121 15.87 4.78 -11.61
N GLU A 122 16.08 5.34 -12.79
CA GLU A 122 16.06 6.79 -12.99
C GLU A 122 14.68 7.39 -12.72
N VAL A 123 13.61 6.78 -13.25
CA VAL A 123 12.23 7.23 -13.01
C VAL A 123 11.89 7.20 -11.52
N SER A 124 12.31 6.14 -10.82
CA SER A 124 12.02 5.99 -9.39
C SER A 124 12.73 7.05 -8.54
N ARG A 125 13.99 7.37 -8.86
CA ARG A 125 14.72 8.46 -8.19
C ARG A 125 14.04 9.82 -8.40
N ARG A 126 13.66 10.14 -9.65
CA ARG A 126 12.96 11.41 -9.96
C ARG A 126 11.64 11.52 -9.19
N LYS A 127 10.88 10.42 -9.07
CA LYS A 127 9.66 10.39 -8.26
C LYS A 127 9.94 10.60 -6.77
N ALA A 128 11.01 10.03 -6.24
CA ALA A 128 11.41 10.25 -4.85
C ALA A 128 11.67 11.73 -4.56
N GLU A 129 12.33 12.44 -5.47
CA GLU A 129 12.60 13.88 -5.37
C GLU A 129 11.33 14.74 -5.44
N GLN A 130 10.35 14.35 -6.26
CA GLN A 130 9.06 15.03 -6.34
C GLN A 130 8.27 14.95 -5.03
N VAL A 131 8.18 13.75 -4.44
CA VAL A 131 7.47 13.54 -3.16
C VAL A 131 8.12 14.33 -2.02
N ASP A 132 9.46 14.46 -2.03
CA ASP A 132 10.20 15.27 -1.05
C ASP A 132 9.86 16.76 -1.17
N SER A 133 9.78 17.25 -2.41
CA SER A 133 9.51 18.66 -2.70
C SER A 133 8.07 19.03 -2.32
N GLU A 134 7.10 18.18 -2.65
CA GLU A 134 5.68 18.36 -2.26
C GLU A 134 5.50 18.33 -0.73
N SER A 135 6.28 17.50 -0.03
CA SER A 135 6.27 17.47 1.43
C SER A 135 6.72 18.80 2.03
N ILE A 136 7.78 19.41 1.47
CA ILE A 136 8.34 20.69 1.94
C ILE A 136 7.40 21.86 1.65
N GLU A 137 6.75 21.90 0.48
CA GLU A 137 5.81 22.97 0.11
C GLU A 137 4.58 23.00 1.04
N SER A 138 4.09 21.82 1.48
CA SER A 138 2.97 21.75 2.44
C SER A 138 3.27 22.38 3.81
N TYR A 139 4.54 22.54 4.19
CA TYR A 139 4.95 23.19 5.44
C TYR A 139 5.15 24.70 5.32
N ASN A 140 5.31 25.24 4.11
CA ASN A 140 5.58 26.66 3.88
C ASN A 140 4.30 27.51 3.67
N ASP A 141 3.13 26.88 3.58
CA ASP A 141 1.81 27.53 3.45
C ASP A 141 1.02 27.62 4.78
N THR A 142 1.69 27.53 5.94
CA THR A 142 1.09 27.80 7.27
C THR A 142 1.78 28.98 7.96
#